data_AF-A0A9E0U2D1-F1
#
_entry.id   AF-A0A9E0U2D1-F1
#
_cell.length_a   1.000
_cell.length_b   1.000
_cell.length_c   1.000
_cell.angle_alpha   90.00
_cell.angle_beta   90.00
_cell.angle_gamma   90.00
#
_symmetry.space_group_name_H-M   'P 1'
#
loop_
_entity.id
_entity.type
_entity.pdbx_description
1 polymer ?
#
loop_
_entity_poly.entity_id
_entity_poly.type
_entity_poly.pdbx_seq_one_letter_code
_entity_poly.pdbx_strand_id
1 'polypeptide(L)'
;MTKRKAARWILVAAMLGYVTFLGVRAWERRTDGFTVEKMHSDLPYDPAWDIKVSQEELANVNKILNQPYRYLGHGFQCYAFLSEDGTYVLKFMRHQRLRPPVMFDWLPNIAYFQELKKQKTQERFSRMQHLFRGFKVGFEYVPEQTGLVFLHLNKTQNQHPTIAIYDKSGAKHEIDLDKTEFVLQRKALLIKPVIIGLMNSGKVDEAKERINQIFALLVECSKRGIQDMDGALIRKDNLGFLGSRAIYIDSGKLSCKESIRQKARFVQDLHRLRPLHKWLSESYPELAKHFEVEKKRVIDAF
;
A
#
# COMPACT_ATOMS: atom_id res chain seq x y z
N MET A 1 33.50 44.97 -12.01
CA MET A 1 32.23 44.95 -11.23
C MET A 1 32.57 45.20 -9.75
N THR A 2 32.00 46.22 -9.10
CA THR A 2 32.31 46.51 -7.68
C THR A 2 31.84 45.36 -6.77
N LYS A 3 32.61 45.01 -5.71
CA LYS A 3 32.27 43.94 -4.75
C LYS A 3 30.81 43.99 -4.26
N ARG A 4 30.25 45.20 -4.07
CA ARG A 4 28.83 45.42 -3.71
C ARG A 4 27.82 44.96 -4.78
N LYS A 5 28.11 45.19 -6.06
CA LYS A 5 27.27 44.73 -7.19
C LYS A 5 27.30 43.20 -7.29
N ALA A 6 28.48 42.59 -7.11
CA ALA A 6 28.62 41.13 -7.07
C ALA A 6 27.80 40.50 -5.92
N ALA A 7 27.91 41.05 -4.71
CA ALA A 7 27.16 40.58 -3.54
C ALA A 7 25.64 40.70 -3.74
N ARG A 8 25.16 41.79 -4.34
CA ARG A 8 23.73 41.96 -4.66
C ARG A 8 23.24 40.89 -5.64
N TRP A 9 24.00 40.58 -6.70
CA TRP A 9 23.63 39.53 -7.65
C TRP A 9 23.61 38.13 -7.02
N ILE A 10 24.57 37.83 -6.14
CA ILE A 10 24.58 36.56 -5.38
C ILE A 10 23.34 36.46 -4.50
N LEU A 11 22.98 37.53 -3.77
CA LEU A 11 21.78 37.55 -2.92
C LEU A 11 20.50 37.37 -3.74
N VAL A 12 20.38 38.05 -4.89
CA VAL A 12 19.23 37.90 -5.79
C VAL A 12 19.15 36.45 -6.31
N ALA A 13 20.27 35.86 -6.75
CA ALA A 13 20.30 34.48 -7.22
C ALA A 13 19.93 33.49 -6.11
N ALA A 14 20.45 33.68 -4.89
CA ALA A 14 20.09 32.86 -3.73
C ALA A 14 18.60 32.97 -3.38
N MET A 15 18.04 34.18 -3.42
CA MET A 15 16.62 34.42 -3.18
C MET A 15 15.75 33.76 -4.25
N LEU A 16 16.09 33.91 -5.54
CA LEU A 16 15.39 33.23 -6.63
C LEU A 16 15.45 31.71 -6.50
N GLY A 17 16.63 31.17 -6.16
CA GLY A 17 16.81 29.74 -5.89
C GLY A 17 15.93 29.27 -4.73
N TYR A 18 15.87 30.04 -3.64
CA TYR A 18 15.04 29.73 -2.49
C TYR A 18 13.53 29.79 -2.81
N VAL A 19 13.07 30.82 -3.52
CA VAL A 19 11.66 30.94 -3.96
C VAL A 19 11.28 29.78 -4.87
N THR A 20 12.17 29.41 -5.81
CA THR A 20 11.97 28.26 -6.71
C THR A 20 11.85 26.97 -5.92
N PHE A 21 12.76 26.75 -4.96
CA PHE A 21 12.71 25.58 -4.07
C PHE A 21 11.39 25.52 -3.27
N LEU A 22 10.94 26.66 -2.70
CA LEU A 22 9.66 26.72 -2.00
C LEU A 22 8.48 26.44 -2.93
N GLY A 23 8.50 26.97 -4.16
CA GLY A 23 7.50 26.70 -5.19
C GLY A 23 7.40 25.22 -5.54
N VAL A 24 8.55 24.55 -5.77
CA VAL A 24 8.60 23.10 -6.01
C VAL A 24 8.05 22.32 -4.82
N ARG A 25 8.44 22.68 -3.59
CA ARG A 25 7.93 22.02 -2.37
C ARG A 25 6.43 22.22 -2.19
N ALA A 26 5.91 23.40 -2.49
CA ALA A 26 4.48 23.68 -2.44
C ALA A 26 3.73 22.85 -3.49
N TRP A 27 4.26 22.76 -4.71
CA TRP A 27 3.70 21.93 -5.78
C TRP A 27 3.71 20.44 -5.42
N GLU A 28 4.83 19.91 -4.91
CA GLU A 28 4.92 18.53 -4.46
C GLU A 28 3.91 18.20 -3.36
N ARG A 29 3.66 19.13 -2.41
CA ARG A 29 2.64 18.93 -1.37
C ARG A 29 1.22 18.97 -1.94
N ARG A 30 0.98 19.80 -2.96
CA ARG A 30 -0.32 19.91 -3.63
C ARG A 30 -0.66 18.66 -4.44
N THR A 31 0.32 18.05 -5.09
CA THR A 31 0.13 16.87 -5.96
C THR A 31 0.52 15.56 -5.31
N ASP A 32 1.09 15.59 -4.11
CA ASP A 32 1.82 14.47 -3.49
C ASP A 32 2.92 13.87 -4.40
N GLY A 33 3.42 14.69 -5.33
CA GLY A 33 4.36 14.25 -6.36
C GLY A 33 3.81 13.15 -7.27
N PHE A 34 2.49 13.01 -7.39
CA PHE A 34 1.86 12.11 -8.36
C PHE A 34 2.13 12.59 -9.79
N THR A 35 2.50 11.66 -10.67
CA THR A 35 2.46 11.83 -12.14
C THR A 35 2.17 10.47 -12.77
N VAL A 36 1.55 10.46 -13.94
CA VAL A 36 1.15 9.21 -14.63
C VAL A 36 2.36 8.38 -15.03
N GLU A 37 3.45 9.03 -15.45
CA GLU A 37 4.69 8.38 -15.87
C GLU A 37 5.32 7.54 -14.76
N LYS A 38 5.08 7.91 -13.49
CA LYS A 38 5.59 7.15 -12.33
C LYS A 38 4.88 5.80 -12.15
N MET A 39 3.74 5.60 -12.81
CA MET A 39 2.97 4.35 -12.84
C MET A 39 3.28 3.49 -14.08
N HIS A 40 4.01 4.03 -15.05
CA HIS A 40 4.34 3.26 -16.25
C HIS A 40 5.55 2.38 -16.04
N SER A 41 5.47 1.19 -16.62
CA SER A 41 6.49 0.16 -16.61
C SER A 41 6.82 -0.24 -18.06
N ASP A 42 7.94 -0.93 -18.24
CA ASP A 42 8.39 -1.58 -19.46
C ASP A 42 8.67 -3.05 -19.13
N LEU A 43 7.97 -3.57 -18.11
CA LEU A 43 8.16 -4.94 -17.67
C LEU A 43 7.72 -5.89 -18.78
N PRO A 44 8.54 -6.92 -19.07
CA PRO A 44 8.11 -7.98 -19.95
C PRO A 44 7.00 -8.79 -19.27
N TYR A 45 6.22 -9.49 -20.09
CA TYR A 45 5.34 -10.53 -19.60
C TYR A 45 6.14 -11.59 -18.84
N ASP A 46 5.62 -12.04 -17.70
CA ASP A 46 6.20 -13.12 -16.90
C ASP A 46 5.08 -14.02 -16.37
N PRO A 47 5.06 -15.32 -16.75
CA PRO A 47 3.99 -16.25 -16.38
C PRO A 47 3.87 -16.46 -14.87
N ALA A 48 4.91 -16.13 -14.09
CA ALA A 48 4.82 -16.16 -12.63
C ALA A 48 3.76 -15.20 -12.06
N TRP A 49 3.36 -14.18 -12.82
CA TRP A 49 2.38 -13.17 -12.41
C TRP A 49 0.98 -13.38 -12.97
N ASP A 50 0.76 -14.44 -13.75
CA ASP A 50 -0.57 -14.79 -14.22
C ASP A 50 -1.49 -15.13 -13.05
N ILE A 51 -2.74 -14.71 -13.16
CA ILE A 51 -3.81 -15.10 -12.25
C ILE A 51 -4.86 -15.91 -13.01
N LYS A 52 -5.45 -16.90 -12.33
CA LYS A 52 -6.53 -17.70 -12.89
C LYS A 52 -7.85 -17.00 -12.59
N VAL A 53 -8.49 -16.49 -13.64
CA VAL A 53 -9.81 -15.86 -13.57
C VAL A 53 -10.68 -16.35 -14.72
N SER A 54 -11.95 -16.60 -14.43
CA SER A 54 -12.96 -16.90 -15.44
C SER A 54 -13.35 -15.64 -16.22
N GLN A 55 -13.95 -15.83 -17.39
CA GLN A 55 -14.47 -14.71 -18.19
C GLN A 55 -15.60 -13.95 -17.47
N GLU A 56 -16.39 -14.65 -16.65
CA GLU A 56 -17.43 -14.02 -15.83
C GLU A 56 -16.83 -13.14 -14.74
N GLU A 57 -15.81 -13.62 -14.03
CA GLU A 57 -15.09 -12.82 -13.03
C GLU A 57 -14.45 -11.60 -13.66
N LEU A 58 -13.82 -11.76 -14.83
CA LEU A 58 -13.22 -10.64 -15.58
C LEU A 58 -14.28 -9.61 -15.99
N ALA A 59 -15.44 -10.06 -16.49
CA ALA A 59 -16.55 -9.16 -16.83
C ALA A 59 -17.06 -8.40 -15.59
N ASN A 60 -17.16 -9.06 -14.43
CA ASN A 60 -17.56 -8.43 -13.18
C ASN A 60 -16.53 -7.41 -12.68
N VAL A 61 -15.23 -7.71 -12.82
CA VAL A 61 -14.15 -6.77 -12.53
C VAL A 61 -14.24 -5.55 -13.44
N ASN A 62 -14.46 -5.73 -14.73
CA ASN A 62 -14.59 -4.62 -15.67
C ASN A 62 -15.83 -3.75 -15.38
N LYS A 63 -16.93 -4.32 -14.87
CA LYS A 63 -18.05 -3.52 -14.36
C LYS A 63 -17.64 -2.64 -13.17
N ILE A 64 -16.85 -3.17 -12.24
CA ILE A 64 -16.34 -2.40 -11.10
C ILE A 64 -15.41 -1.28 -11.57
N LEU A 65 -14.55 -1.56 -12.55
CA LEU A 65 -13.57 -0.61 -13.09
C LEU A 65 -14.20 0.46 -13.99
N ASN A 66 -15.40 0.23 -14.52
CA ASN A 66 -16.08 1.16 -15.43
C ASN A 66 -16.73 2.35 -14.68
N GLN A 67 -15.92 3.05 -13.90
CA GLN A 67 -16.27 4.27 -13.19
C GLN A 67 -15.01 5.12 -12.96
N PRO A 68 -15.14 6.41 -12.65
CA PRO A 68 -14.00 7.23 -12.29
C PRO A 68 -13.43 6.90 -10.91
N TYR A 69 -12.14 7.18 -10.72
CA TYR A 69 -11.46 7.01 -9.44
C TYR A 69 -10.76 8.30 -8.98
N ARG A 70 -10.79 8.61 -7.69
CA ARG A 70 -10.22 9.83 -7.11
C ARG A 70 -9.06 9.53 -6.19
N TYR A 71 -8.01 10.33 -6.26
CA TYR A 71 -6.81 10.14 -5.45
C TYR A 71 -7.14 10.07 -3.95
N LEU A 72 -6.76 8.96 -3.34
CA LEU A 72 -6.96 8.70 -1.91
C LEU A 72 -5.68 8.97 -1.12
N GLY A 73 -4.52 8.66 -1.71
CA GLY A 73 -3.23 8.81 -1.07
C GLY A 73 -2.16 7.95 -1.74
N HIS A 74 -0.98 7.90 -1.13
CA HIS A 74 0.09 7.02 -1.61
C HIS A 74 0.89 6.40 -0.48
N GLY A 75 1.37 5.19 -0.73
CA GLY A 75 2.43 4.55 0.06
C GLY A 75 3.78 4.65 -0.63
N PHE A 76 4.75 3.90 -0.12
CA PHE A 76 6.05 3.76 -0.79
C PHE A 76 5.95 3.00 -2.13
N GLN A 77 4.99 2.08 -2.23
CA GLN A 77 4.91 1.12 -3.33
C GLN A 77 3.78 1.43 -4.32
N CYS A 78 2.66 2.01 -3.87
CA CYS A 78 1.49 2.26 -4.72
C CYS A 78 0.92 3.67 -4.53
N TYR A 79 0.31 4.21 -5.58
CA TYR A 79 -0.73 5.23 -5.48
C TYR A 79 -2.08 4.55 -5.29
N ALA A 80 -2.97 5.10 -4.48
CA ALA A 80 -4.29 4.57 -4.21
C ALA A 80 -5.36 5.56 -4.66
N PHE A 81 -6.38 5.06 -5.35
CA PHE A 81 -7.51 5.83 -5.84
C PHE A 81 -8.82 5.17 -5.41
N LEU A 82 -9.73 5.98 -4.88
CA LEU A 82 -11.05 5.56 -4.42
C LEU A 82 -12.04 5.64 -5.59
N SER A 83 -12.76 4.55 -5.83
CA SER A 83 -13.91 4.51 -6.76
C SER A 83 -14.95 5.58 -6.43
N GLU A 84 -15.70 6.01 -7.45
CA GLU A 84 -16.79 6.98 -7.30
C GLU A 84 -17.87 6.49 -6.32
N ASP A 85 -18.18 5.19 -6.33
CA ASP A 85 -19.11 4.55 -5.38
C ASP A 85 -18.55 4.42 -3.94
N GLY A 86 -17.27 4.73 -3.73
CA GLY A 86 -16.61 4.68 -2.43
C GLY A 86 -16.33 3.27 -1.88
N THR A 87 -16.56 2.22 -2.66
CA THR A 87 -16.53 0.81 -2.23
C THR A 87 -15.18 0.13 -2.52
N TYR A 88 -14.50 0.57 -3.57
CA TYR A 88 -13.25 -0.03 -4.06
C TYR A 88 -12.08 0.96 -4.05
N VAL A 89 -10.89 0.42 -3.82
CA VAL A 89 -9.61 1.12 -3.97
C VAL A 89 -8.84 0.47 -5.12
N LEU A 90 -8.54 1.27 -6.13
CA LEU A 90 -7.66 0.91 -7.24
C LEU A 90 -6.25 1.40 -6.92
N LYS A 91 -5.26 0.51 -6.97
CA LYS A 91 -3.88 0.82 -6.66
C LYS A 91 -3.00 0.63 -7.88
N PHE A 92 -2.16 1.63 -8.16
CA PHE A 92 -1.16 1.59 -9.22
C PHE A 92 0.23 1.58 -8.64
N MET A 93 1.10 0.76 -9.22
CA MET A 93 2.48 0.58 -8.75
C MET A 93 3.32 1.83 -9.03
N ARG A 94 4.20 2.19 -8.10
CA ARG A 94 5.13 3.32 -8.25
C ARG A 94 6.44 2.85 -8.87
N HIS A 95 6.45 2.53 -10.16
CA HIS A 95 7.62 1.99 -10.87
C HIS A 95 8.84 2.90 -10.80
N GLN A 96 8.69 4.23 -10.65
CA GLN A 96 9.82 5.12 -10.39
C GLN A 96 10.65 4.70 -9.15
N ARG A 97 10.00 4.13 -8.12
CA ARG A 97 10.67 3.62 -6.92
C ARG A 97 11.25 2.21 -7.10
N LEU A 98 10.89 1.54 -8.19
CA LEU A 98 11.30 0.18 -8.56
C LEU A 98 12.30 0.18 -9.73
N ARG A 99 12.79 1.35 -10.14
CA ARG A 99 13.82 1.53 -11.16
C ARG A 99 15.04 2.25 -10.58
N PRO A 100 16.25 2.06 -11.15
CA PRO A 100 17.37 2.95 -10.89
C PRO A 100 17.00 4.41 -11.20
N PRO A 101 17.47 5.38 -10.40
CA PRO A 101 17.32 6.79 -10.74
C PRO A 101 17.96 7.12 -12.10
N VAL A 102 17.31 7.98 -12.90
CA VAL A 102 17.78 8.37 -14.25
C VAL A 102 19.20 8.97 -14.24
N MET A 103 19.63 9.59 -13.12
CA MET A 103 21.01 10.09 -12.99
C MET A 103 22.08 8.99 -13.15
N PHE A 104 21.74 7.70 -12.95
CA PHE A 104 22.66 6.60 -13.22
C PHE A 104 22.96 6.43 -14.71
N ASP A 105 22.11 6.96 -15.60
CA ASP A 105 22.35 6.98 -17.04
C ASP A 105 23.37 8.06 -17.45
N TRP A 106 23.65 9.03 -16.57
CA TRP A 106 24.65 10.08 -16.79
C TRP A 106 26.03 9.73 -16.22
N LEU A 107 26.15 8.60 -15.50
CA LEU A 107 27.43 8.18 -14.95
C LEU A 107 28.37 7.71 -16.07
N PRO A 108 29.69 7.98 -15.96
CA PRO A 108 30.67 7.49 -16.92
C PRO A 108 30.61 5.97 -17.06
N ASN A 109 30.86 5.47 -18.28
CA ASN A 109 30.94 4.03 -18.56
C ASN A 109 32.27 3.44 -18.06
N ILE A 110 32.45 3.41 -16.74
CA ILE A 110 33.60 2.82 -16.05
C ILE A 110 33.10 1.63 -15.24
N ALA A 111 33.91 0.56 -15.15
CA ALA A 111 33.54 -0.72 -14.54
C ALA A 111 32.89 -0.57 -13.15
N TYR A 112 33.40 0.34 -12.31
CA TYR A 112 32.84 0.62 -10.99
C TYR A 112 31.38 1.12 -11.04
N PHE A 113 31.07 2.11 -11.89
CA PHE A 113 29.72 2.64 -12.01
C PHE A 113 28.76 1.65 -12.67
N GLN A 114 29.25 0.82 -13.59
CA GLN A 114 28.45 -0.23 -14.20
C GLN A 114 28.03 -1.29 -13.18
N GLU A 115 28.96 -1.71 -12.32
CA GLU A 115 28.65 -2.66 -11.24
C GLU A 115 27.65 -2.06 -10.24
N LEU A 116 27.82 -0.79 -9.85
CA LEU A 116 26.83 -0.09 -9.01
C LEU A 116 25.45 -0.01 -9.67
N LYS A 117 25.38 0.31 -10.97
CA LYS A 117 24.12 0.36 -11.72
C LYS A 117 23.46 -1.01 -11.76
N LYS A 118 24.23 -2.07 -12.01
CA LYS A 118 23.75 -3.46 -12.03
C LYS A 118 23.19 -3.87 -10.67
N GLN A 119 23.94 -3.65 -9.59
CA GLN A 119 23.49 -3.95 -8.22
C GLN A 119 22.20 -3.20 -7.88
N LYS A 120 22.12 -1.90 -8.17
CA LYS A 120 20.90 -1.11 -7.90
C LYS A 120 19.71 -1.57 -8.74
N THR A 121 19.94 -1.98 -9.99
CA THR A 121 18.90 -2.54 -10.85
C THR A 121 18.38 -3.84 -10.26
N GLN A 122 19.27 -4.75 -9.85
CA GLN A 122 18.92 -6.04 -9.28
C GLN A 122 18.19 -5.90 -7.93
N GLU A 123 18.66 -5.02 -7.04
CA GLU A 123 17.98 -4.72 -5.77
C GLU A 123 16.53 -4.24 -6.02
N ARG A 124 16.32 -3.37 -7.01
CA ARG A 124 15.02 -2.79 -7.32
C ARG A 124 14.08 -3.79 -7.98
N PHE A 125 14.60 -4.60 -8.89
CA PHE A 125 13.87 -5.72 -9.49
C PHE A 125 13.44 -6.74 -8.43
N SER A 126 14.33 -7.11 -7.51
CA SER A 126 13.99 -7.99 -6.38
C SER A 126 12.87 -7.39 -5.51
N ARG A 127 12.90 -6.08 -5.22
CA ARG A 127 11.81 -5.41 -4.47
C ARG A 127 10.47 -5.46 -5.21
N MET A 128 10.49 -5.32 -6.54
CA MET A 128 9.29 -5.47 -7.36
C MET A 128 8.75 -6.90 -7.32
N GLN A 129 9.61 -7.91 -7.50
CA GLN A 129 9.20 -9.31 -7.40
C GLN A 129 8.61 -9.64 -6.03
N HIS A 130 9.19 -9.11 -4.96
CA HIS A 130 8.63 -9.25 -3.61
C HIS A 130 7.23 -8.60 -3.48
N LEU A 131 7.05 -7.41 -4.05
CA LEU A 131 5.76 -6.73 -4.07
C LEU A 131 4.69 -7.55 -4.81
N PHE A 132 5.01 -8.01 -6.02
CA PHE A 132 4.10 -8.78 -6.86
C PHE A 132 3.75 -10.11 -6.21
N ARG A 133 4.74 -10.80 -5.64
CA ARG A 133 4.53 -12.02 -4.87
C ARG A 133 3.64 -11.79 -3.65
N GLY A 134 3.79 -10.68 -2.95
CA GLY A 134 2.93 -10.35 -1.81
C GLY A 134 1.47 -10.20 -2.21
N PHE A 135 1.20 -9.44 -3.28
CA PHE A 135 -0.15 -9.32 -3.82
C PHE A 135 -0.72 -10.66 -4.27
N LYS A 136 0.06 -11.45 -5.01
CA LYS A 136 -0.35 -12.77 -5.48
C LYS A 136 -0.68 -13.71 -4.33
N VAL A 137 0.15 -13.74 -3.28
CA VAL A 137 -0.15 -14.52 -2.06
C VAL A 137 -1.46 -14.06 -1.41
N GLY A 138 -1.67 -12.75 -1.31
CA GLY A 138 -2.90 -12.18 -0.78
C GLY A 138 -4.13 -12.61 -1.56
N PHE A 139 -4.05 -12.57 -2.89
CA PHE A 139 -5.15 -12.89 -3.80
C PHE A 139 -5.46 -14.39 -3.84
N GLU A 140 -4.44 -15.25 -3.95
CA GLU A 140 -4.64 -16.68 -4.15
C GLU A 140 -4.98 -17.44 -2.86
N TYR A 141 -4.42 -17.04 -1.71
CA TYR A 141 -4.54 -17.83 -0.48
C TYR A 141 -5.44 -17.21 0.59
N VAL A 142 -5.58 -15.88 0.60
CA VAL A 142 -6.32 -15.12 1.63
C VAL A 142 -7.07 -13.90 1.05
N PRO A 143 -7.86 -14.07 -0.04
CA PRO A 143 -8.57 -12.95 -0.66
C PRO A 143 -9.55 -12.29 0.33
N GLU A 144 -10.15 -13.08 1.21
CA GLU A 144 -11.07 -12.62 2.24
C GLU A 144 -10.41 -11.77 3.34
N GLN A 145 -9.18 -12.10 3.73
CA GLN A 145 -8.41 -11.38 4.75
C GLN A 145 -7.65 -10.19 4.17
N THR A 146 -7.64 -10.01 2.85
CA THR A 146 -7.03 -8.86 2.18
C THR A 146 -8.05 -7.98 1.48
N GLY A 147 -9.26 -8.47 1.22
CA GLY A 147 -10.25 -7.78 0.39
C GLY A 147 -9.79 -7.58 -1.05
N LEU A 148 -8.78 -8.32 -1.52
CA LEU A 148 -8.33 -8.26 -2.91
C LEU A 148 -9.41 -8.83 -3.84
N VAL A 149 -9.72 -8.09 -4.89
CA VAL A 149 -10.75 -8.43 -5.88
C VAL A 149 -10.12 -8.87 -7.19
N PHE A 150 -9.02 -8.23 -7.60
CA PHE A 150 -8.35 -8.53 -8.85
C PHE A 150 -6.90 -8.05 -8.84
N LEU A 151 -6.04 -8.71 -9.61
CA LEU A 151 -4.65 -8.31 -9.87
C LEU A 151 -4.40 -8.25 -11.38
N HIS A 152 -3.84 -7.15 -11.85
CA HIS A 152 -3.33 -7.04 -13.21
C HIS A 152 -1.82 -6.77 -13.12
N LEU A 153 -1.02 -7.82 -13.21
CA LEU A 153 0.44 -7.73 -13.07
C LEU A 153 1.20 -7.95 -14.38
N ASN A 154 0.50 -8.48 -15.39
CA ASN A 154 0.96 -8.64 -16.76
C ASN A 154 0.07 -7.78 -17.66
N LYS A 155 0.68 -6.98 -18.53
CA LYS A 155 -0.04 -6.17 -19.53
C LYS A 155 -0.77 -7.06 -20.52
N THR A 156 -1.90 -6.57 -21.03
CA THR A 156 -2.72 -7.31 -22.00
C THR A 156 -3.14 -6.42 -23.17
N GLN A 157 -4.13 -6.89 -23.94
CA GLN A 157 -4.73 -6.18 -25.06
C GLN A 157 -6.23 -6.45 -25.07
N ASN A 158 -7.02 -5.39 -25.02
CA ASN A 158 -8.47 -5.40 -25.08
C ASN A 158 -9.14 -6.25 -23.97
N GLN A 159 -8.55 -6.32 -22.77
CA GLN A 159 -9.16 -7.03 -21.63
C GLN A 159 -9.76 -6.08 -20.61
N HIS A 160 -9.25 -4.85 -20.50
CA HIS A 160 -9.67 -3.86 -19.53
C HIS A 160 -10.01 -2.51 -20.16
N PRO A 161 -10.89 -1.71 -19.53
CA PRO A 161 -11.26 -0.40 -20.06
C PRO A 161 -10.13 0.63 -19.86
N THR A 162 -10.18 1.70 -20.65
CA THR A 162 -9.53 2.96 -20.28
C THR A 162 -10.41 3.69 -19.28
N ILE A 163 -9.84 4.09 -18.14
CA ILE A 163 -10.59 4.74 -17.06
C ILE A 163 -10.12 6.18 -16.82
N ALA A 164 -11.00 6.98 -16.21
CA ALA A 164 -10.65 8.31 -15.73
C ALA A 164 -10.21 8.23 -14.26
N ILE A 165 -9.02 8.77 -13.97
CA ILE A 165 -8.58 9.02 -12.59
C ILE A 165 -8.43 10.53 -12.35
N TYR A 166 -8.69 10.95 -11.12
CA TYR A 166 -8.49 12.33 -10.67
C TYR A 166 -7.36 12.37 -9.66
N ASP A 167 -6.33 13.18 -9.91
CA ASP A 167 -5.25 13.36 -8.95
C ASP A 167 -5.67 14.21 -7.75
N LYS A 168 -4.75 14.43 -6.80
CA LYS A 168 -5.00 15.23 -5.59
C LYS A 168 -5.42 16.67 -5.87
N SER A 169 -5.01 17.23 -7.00
CA SER A 169 -5.38 18.58 -7.43
C SER A 169 -6.72 18.64 -8.18
N GLY A 170 -7.33 17.47 -8.46
CA GLY A 170 -8.56 17.34 -9.21
C GLY A 170 -8.36 17.26 -10.73
N ALA A 171 -7.12 17.20 -11.23
CA ALA A 171 -6.88 17.05 -12.66
C ALA A 171 -7.23 15.62 -13.12
N LYS A 172 -7.93 15.53 -14.26
CA LYS A 172 -8.33 14.26 -14.88
C LYS A 172 -7.17 13.70 -15.70
N HIS A 173 -6.94 12.39 -15.56
CA HIS A 173 -6.00 11.60 -16.37
C HIS A 173 -6.73 10.38 -16.91
N GLU A 174 -6.45 9.99 -18.15
CA GLU A 174 -6.99 8.77 -18.75
C GLU A 174 -5.93 7.66 -18.73
N ILE A 175 -6.30 6.51 -18.18
CA ILE A 175 -5.38 5.40 -17.94
C ILE A 175 -5.89 4.17 -18.68
N ASP A 176 -5.11 3.69 -19.63
CA ASP A 176 -5.31 2.39 -20.26
C ASP A 176 -4.87 1.30 -19.28
N LEU A 177 -5.85 0.55 -18.76
CA LEU A 177 -5.61 -0.51 -17.78
C LEU A 177 -4.96 -1.76 -18.39
N ASP A 178 -5.02 -1.96 -19.71
CA ASP A 178 -4.29 -3.04 -20.37
C ASP A 178 -2.78 -2.78 -20.40
N LYS A 179 -2.36 -1.54 -20.18
CA LYS A 179 -0.95 -1.11 -20.25
C LYS A 179 -0.34 -0.78 -18.89
N THR A 180 -1.11 -0.89 -17.81
CA THR A 180 -0.70 -0.43 -16.48
C THR A 180 -0.93 -1.52 -15.45
N GLU A 181 0.08 -1.89 -14.68
CA GLU A 181 -0.13 -2.86 -13.60
C GLU A 181 -0.95 -2.23 -12.47
N PHE A 182 -1.96 -2.96 -11.99
CA PHE A 182 -2.84 -2.49 -10.94
C PHE A 182 -3.33 -3.60 -10.02
N VAL A 183 -3.83 -3.17 -8.86
CA VAL A 183 -4.48 -4.01 -7.86
C VAL A 183 -5.83 -3.40 -7.50
N LEU A 184 -6.88 -4.20 -7.56
CA LEU A 184 -8.22 -3.82 -7.14
C LEU A 184 -8.53 -4.46 -5.78
N GLN A 185 -8.94 -3.64 -4.82
CA GLN A 185 -9.22 -4.06 -3.45
C GLN A 185 -10.51 -3.41 -2.94
N ARG A 186 -11.26 -4.08 -2.07
CA ARG A 186 -12.36 -3.45 -1.32
C ARG A 186 -11.80 -2.43 -0.33
N LYS A 187 -12.50 -1.31 -0.17
CA LYS A 187 -12.13 -0.27 0.80
C LYS A 187 -12.42 -0.77 2.22
N ALA A 188 -11.39 -0.76 3.06
CA ALA A 188 -11.53 -1.01 4.49
C ALA A 188 -11.76 0.29 5.27
N LEU A 189 -12.47 0.19 6.39
CA LEU A 189 -12.53 1.24 7.40
C LEU A 189 -11.33 1.12 8.35
N LEU A 190 -10.66 2.23 8.67
CA LEU A 190 -9.48 2.20 9.52
C LEU A 190 -9.83 1.84 10.96
N ILE A 191 -8.93 1.12 11.65
CA ILE A 191 -9.17 0.60 13.01
C ILE A 191 -9.55 1.70 14.00
N LYS A 192 -8.72 2.74 14.14
CA LYS A 192 -8.91 3.76 15.18
C LYS A 192 -10.20 4.57 14.98
N PRO A 193 -10.51 5.10 13.78
CA PRO A 193 -11.78 5.79 13.56
C PRO A 193 -13.01 4.95 13.91
N VAL A 194 -13.00 3.65 13.56
CA VAL A 194 -14.11 2.75 13.89
C VAL A 194 -14.27 2.58 15.40
N ILE A 195 -13.17 2.31 16.12
CA ILE A 195 -13.21 2.16 17.58
C ILE A 195 -13.67 3.46 18.25
N ILE A 196 -13.14 4.62 17.85
CA ILE A 196 -13.54 5.93 18.38
C ILE A 196 -15.04 6.15 18.19
N GLY A 197 -15.57 5.89 16.99
CA GLY A 197 -17.00 6.05 16.69
C GLY A 197 -17.89 5.17 17.55
N LEU A 198 -17.51 3.91 17.77
CA LEU A 198 -18.25 2.98 18.64
C LEU A 198 -18.22 3.43 20.09
N MET A 199 -17.06 3.84 20.59
CA MET A 199 -16.89 4.30 21.97
C MET A 199 -17.66 5.59 22.25
N ASN A 200 -17.61 6.56 21.33
CA ASN A 200 -18.39 7.79 21.44
C ASN A 200 -19.91 7.54 21.41
N SER A 201 -20.34 6.41 20.84
CA SER A 201 -21.75 6.01 20.78
C SER A 201 -22.16 5.08 21.94
N GLY A 202 -21.29 4.84 22.92
CA GLY A 202 -21.55 3.92 24.04
C GLY A 202 -21.58 2.43 23.65
N LYS A 203 -21.17 2.07 22.43
CA LYS A 203 -21.22 0.70 21.89
C LYS A 203 -19.98 -0.10 22.26
N VAL A 204 -19.75 -0.25 23.56
CA VAL A 204 -18.52 -0.86 24.11
C VAL A 204 -18.33 -2.30 23.64
N ASP A 205 -19.39 -3.11 23.65
CA ASP A 205 -19.28 -4.53 23.28
C ASP A 205 -19.00 -4.72 21.78
N GLU A 206 -19.56 -3.86 20.93
CA GLU A 206 -19.20 -3.84 19.50
C GLU A 206 -17.71 -3.48 19.31
N ALA A 207 -17.17 -2.56 20.13
CA ALA A 207 -15.75 -2.20 20.07
C ALA A 207 -14.83 -3.33 20.56
N LYS A 208 -15.23 -4.08 21.59
CA LYS A 208 -14.54 -5.32 22.02
C LYS A 208 -14.54 -6.36 20.89
N GLU A 209 -15.66 -6.51 20.20
CA GLU A 209 -15.78 -7.43 19.08
C GLU A 209 -14.87 -7.03 17.90
N ARG A 210 -14.68 -5.72 17.65
CA ARG A 210 -13.66 -5.25 16.70
C ARG A 210 -12.24 -5.66 17.07
N ILE A 211 -11.91 -5.73 18.36
CA ILE A 211 -10.61 -6.22 18.82
C ILE A 211 -10.49 -7.72 18.56
N ASN A 212 -11.53 -8.51 18.85
CA ASN A 212 -11.55 -9.95 18.55
C ASN A 212 -11.28 -10.22 17.07
N GLN A 213 -11.92 -9.44 16.18
CA GLN A 213 -11.75 -9.58 14.73
C GLN A 213 -10.30 -9.35 14.27
N ILE A 214 -9.55 -8.44 14.92
CA ILE A 214 -8.13 -8.22 14.62
C ILE A 214 -7.32 -9.46 14.99
N PHE A 215 -7.57 -10.06 16.16
CA PHE A 215 -6.88 -11.28 16.55
C PHE A 215 -7.28 -12.48 15.68
N ALA A 216 -8.56 -12.59 15.32
CA ALA A 216 -9.06 -13.62 14.40
C ALA A 216 -8.31 -13.58 13.06
N LEU A 217 -8.15 -12.38 12.47
CA LEU A 217 -7.35 -12.19 11.26
C LEU A 217 -5.92 -12.74 11.42
N LEU A 218 -5.22 -12.38 12.51
CA LEU A 218 -3.84 -12.81 12.72
C LEU A 218 -3.74 -14.33 12.92
N VAL A 219 -4.68 -14.93 13.67
CA VAL A 219 -4.75 -16.38 13.90
C VAL A 219 -5.00 -17.12 12.59
N GLU A 220 -6.00 -16.70 11.81
CA GLU A 220 -6.36 -17.33 10.53
C GLU A 220 -5.19 -17.30 9.54
N CYS A 221 -4.56 -16.13 9.37
CA CYS A 221 -3.40 -16.00 8.49
C CYS A 221 -2.23 -16.84 8.99
N SER A 222 -1.92 -16.80 10.29
CA SER A 222 -0.81 -17.57 10.87
C SER A 222 -1.01 -19.07 10.71
N LYS A 223 -2.23 -19.59 10.91
CA LYS A 223 -2.57 -21.01 10.69
C LYS A 223 -2.42 -21.42 9.22
N ARG A 224 -2.66 -20.51 8.28
CA ARG A 224 -2.40 -20.73 6.84
C ARG A 224 -0.92 -20.61 6.48
N GLY A 225 -0.07 -20.16 7.40
CA GLY A 225 1.35 -19.89 7.16
C GLY A 225 1.61 -18.55 6.51
N ILE A 226 0.68 -17.60 6.65
CA ILE A 226 0.72 -16.28 6.00
C ILE A 226 1.00 -15.19 7.03
N GLN A 227 1.97 -14.33 6.73
CA GLN A 227 2.36 -13.22 7.58
C GLN A 227 2.71 -12.00 6.73
N ASP A 228 2.26 -10.82 7.13
CA ASP A 228 2.78 -9.55 6.62
C ASP A 228 4.17 -9.30 7.22
N MET A 229 5.17 -9.05 6.38
CA MET A 229 6.55 -8.81 6.80
C MET A 229 6.81 -7.34 7.23
N ASP A 230 5.84 -6.44 7.17
CA ASP A 230 5.98 -5.06 7.66
C ASP A 230 5.86 -4.99 9.19
N GLY A 231 6.93 -4.64 9.89
CA GLY A 231 6.93 -4.50 11.36
C GLY A 231 6.00 -3.40 11.92
N ALA A 232 5.27 -2.65 11.09
CA ALA A 232 4.51 -1.46 11.49
C ALA A 232 3.00 -1.50 11.14
N LEU A 233 2.32 -2.63 11.36
CA LEU A 233 0.88 -2.81 11.03
C LEU A 233 0.00 -1.64 11.43
N ILE A 234 -0.05 -1.34 12.73
CA ILE A 234 -0.95 -0.33 13.29
C ILE A 234 -0.45 1.09 13.03
N ARG A 235 0.87 1.29 12.97
CA ARG A 235 1.46 2.64 12.78
C ARG A 235 1.26 3.18 11.37
N LYS A 236 1.05 2.31 10.40
CA LYS A 236 0.86 2.67 8.98
C LYS A 236 -0.57 2.45 8.50
N ASP A 237 -1.49 2.14 9.40
CA ASP A 237 -2.88 1.81 9.06
C ASP A 237 -2.96 0.66 8.01
N ASN A 238 -2.12 -0.36 8.16
CA ASN A 238 -2.10 -1.52 7.26
C ASN A 238 -3.21 -2.54 7.59
N LEU A 239 -4.03 -2.27 8.60
CA LEU A 239 -5.18 -3.08 8.99
C LEU A 239 -6.44 -2.21 9.01
N GLY A 240 -7.56 -2.81 8.63
CA GLY A 240 -8.86 -2.18 8.72
C GLY A 240 -9.99 -3.20 8.81
N PHE A 241 -11.22 -2.71 8.79
CA PHE A 241 -12.42 -3.53 8.83
C PHE A 241 -13.15 -3.50 7.51
N LEU A 242 -13.62 -4.68 7.07
CA LEU A 242 -14.53 -4.84 5.95
C LEU A 242 -15.77 -5.58 6.48
N GLY A 243 -16.89 -4.87 6.66
CA GLY A 243 -18.08 -5.45 7.29
C GLY A 243 -17.79 -5.92 8.73
N SER A 244 -17.91 -7.22 8.98
CA SER A 244 -17.71 -7.86 10.29
C SER A 244 -16.33 -8.53 10.48
N ARG A 245 -15.35 -8.25 9.61
CA ARG A 245 -14.00 -8.83 9.74
C ARG A 245 -12.91 -7.78 9.64
N ALA A 246 -11.76 -8.07 10.25
CA ALA A 246 -10.54 -7.32 10.00
C ALA A 246 -9.84 -7.85 8.74
N ILE A 247 -9.17 -6.97 7.99
CA ILE A 247 -8.40 -7.30 6.80
C ILE A 247 -7.06 -6.54 6.76
N TYR A 248 -6.09 -7.08 6.03
CA TYR A 248 -4.89 -6.36 5.60
C TYR A 248 -5.22 -5.38 4.47
N ILE A 249 -4.92 -4.10 4.69
CA ILE A 249 -5.05 -3.06 3.67
C ILE A 249 -3.84 -3.10 2.72
N ASP A 250 -2.63 -3.30 3.24
CA ASP A 250 -1.40 -3.40 2.44
C ASP A 250 -0.92 -4.86 2.36
N SER A 251 -1.24 -5.52 1.25
CA SER A 251 -0.88 -6.92 1.00
C SER A 251 0.46 -7.08 0.26
N GLY A 252 1.15 -5.99 -0.10
CA GLY A 252 2.38 -6.02 -0.89
C GLY A 252 3.59 -6.65 -0.20
N LYS A 253 3.46 -7.03 1.07
CA LYS A 253 4.52 -7.64 1.89
C LYS A 253 4.09 -8.95 2.54
N LEU A 254 2.97 -9.53 2.11
CA LEU A 254 2.56 -10.85 2.56
C LEU A 254 3.55 -11.91 2.09
N SER A 255 3.81 -12.88 2.95
CA SER A 255 4.61 -14.05 2.63
C SER A 255 3.92 -15.31 3.14
N CYS A 256 4.13 -16.43 2.45
CA CYS A 256 3.62 -17.73 2.83
C CYS A 256 4.80 -18.66 3.12
N LYS A 257 4.93 -19.15 4.36
CA LYS A 257 6.00 -20.05 4.83
C LYS A 257 5.47 -20.96 5.94
N GLU A 258 5.85 -22.23 5.92
CA GLU A 258 5.43 -23.19 6.97
C GLU A 258 5.90 -22.79 8.37
N SER A 259 7.08 -22.16 8.47
CA SER A 259 7.63 -21.69 9.74
C SER A 259 6.77 -20.60 10.42
N ILE A 260 5.86 -19.94 9.70
CA ILE A 260 4.92 -18.97 10.26
C ILE A 260 3.85 -19.66 11.12
N ARG A 261 3.54 -20.93 10.85
CA ARG A 261 2.52 -21.70 11.59
C ARG A 261 2.97 -22.10 12.99
N GLN A 262 4.21 -21.81 13.37
CA GLN A 262 4.74 -22.13 14.68
C GLN A 262 4.21 -21.16 15.74
N LYS A 263 3.73 -21.70 16.87
CA LYS A 263 3.21 -20.90 18.00
C LYS A 263 4.18 -19.81 18.45
N ALA A 264 5.48 -20.11 18.52
CA ALA A 264 6.50 -19.14 18.89
C ALA A 264 6.54 -17.93 17.92
N ARG A 265 6.39 -18.17 16.62
CA ARG A 265 6.32 -17.10 15.61
C ARG A 265 5.03 -16.31 15.69
N PHE A 266 3.89 -16.98 15.92
CA PHE A 266 2.62 -16.31 16.13
C PHE A 266 2.68 -15.37 17.35
N VAL A 267 3.18 -15.84 18.50
CA VAL A 267 3.36 -15.01 19.71
C VAL A 267 4.24 -13.79 19.42
N GLN A 268 5.32 -13.98 18.65
CA GLN A 268 6.18 -12.87 18.22
C GLN A 268 5.43 -11.88 17.33
N ASP A 269 4.58 -12.36 16.42
CA ASP A 269 3.79 -11.51 15.51
C ASP A 269 2.81 -10.60 16.26
N LEU A 270 2.21 -11.10 17.35
CA LEU A 270 1.30 -10.31 18.20
C LEU A 270 1.97 -9.05 18.80
N HIS A 271 3.30 -9.00 18.90
CA HIS A 271 3.99 -7.78 19.32
C HIS A 271 3.78 -6.59 18.38
N ARG A 272 3.40 -6.83 17.12
CA ARG A 272 3.08 -5.76 16.15
C ARG A 272 1.80 -5.01 16.52
N LEU A 273 0.96 -5.57 17.40
CA LEU A 273 -0.22 -4.91 17.95
C LEU A 273 0.08 -4.02 19.18
N ARG A 274 1.33 -3.99 19.68
CA ARG A 274 1.71 -3.10 20.81
C ARG A 274 1.29 -1.64 20.63
N PRO A 275 1.41 -1.01 19.44
CA PRO A 275 0.94 0.36 19.25
C PRO A 275 -0.57 0.52 19.42
N LEU A 276 -1.37 -0.49 19.05
CA LEU A 276 -2.81 -0.49 19.29
C LEU A 276 -3.10 -0.62 20.78
N HIS A 277 -2.47 -1.58 21.45
CA HIS A 277 -2.65 -1.77 22.89
C HIS A 277 -2.29 -0.50 23.67
N LYS A 278 -1.14 0.12 23.39
CA LYS A 278 -0.74 1.39 24.03
C LYS A 278 -1.80 2.47 23.86
N TRP A 279 -2.29 2.66 22.63
CA TRP A 279 -3.33 3.65 22.35
C TRP A 279 -4.66 3.34 23.09
N LEU A 280 -5.05 2.06 23.17
CA LEU A 280 -6.21 1.63 23.94
C LEU A 280 -6.01 1.86 25.44
N SER A 281 -4.83 1.60 26.00
CA SER A 281 -4.57 1.83 27.43
C SER A 281 -4.69 3.30 27.81
N GLU A 282 -4.28 4.19 26.91
CA GLU A 282 -4.35 5.65 27.11
C GLU A 282 -5.77 6.19 26.91
N SER A 283 -6.51 5.68 25.91
CA SER A 283 -7.79 6.28 25.48
C SER A 283 -9.02 5.55 26.02
N TYR A 284 -8.96 4.22 26.12
CA TYR A 284 -10.09 3.34 26.44
C TYR A 284 -9.64 2.14 27.31
N PRO A 285 -9.35 2.36 28.62
CA PRO A 285 -8.75 1.33 29.47
C PRO A 285 -9.53 0.00 29.55
N GLU A 286 -10.86 0.05 29.41
CA GLU A 286 -11.69 -1.17 29.36
C GLU A 286 -11.43 -2.03 28.13
N LEU A 287 -11.18 -1.41 26.98
CA LEU A 287 -10.81 -2.12 25.75
C LEU A 287 -9.40 -2.67 25.83
N ALA A 288 -8.48 -1.99 26.53
CA ALA A 288 -7.15 -2.52 26.79
C ALA A 288 -7.18 -3.78 27.67
N LYS A 289 -8.05 -3.82 28.69
CA LYS A 289 -8.28 -5.03 29.49
C LYS A 289 -8.80 -6.18 28.62
N HIS A 290 -9.79 -5.90 27.77
CA HIS A 290 -10.32 -6.89 26.82
C HIS A 290 -9.24 -7.38 25.85
N PHE A 291 -8.41 -6.49 25.33
CA PHE A 291 -7.30 -6.81 24.44
C PHE A 291 -6.33 -7.83 25.06
N GLU A 292 -5.92 -7.66 26.33
CA GLU A 292 -5.00 -8.61 26.97
C GLU A 292 -5.65 -9.96 27.27
N VAL A 293 -6.95 -9.99 27.62
CA VAL A 293 -7.71 -11.24 27.75
C VAL A 293 -7.74 -11.98 26.42
N GLU A 294 -8.10 -11.30 25.34
CA GLU A 294 -8.21 -11.88 24.01
C GLU A 294 -6.86 -12.38 23.49
N LYS A 295 -5.80 -11.58 23.70
CA LYS A 295 -4.43 -11.97 23.38
C LYS A 295 -4.01 -13.25 24.09
N LYS A 296 -4.28 -13.37 25.40
CA LYS A 296 -3.99 -14.60 26.15
C LYS A 296 -4.79 -15.77 25.59
N ARG A 297 -6.09 -15.58 25.36
CA ARG A 297 -6.98 -16.61 24.80
C ARG A 297 -6.46 -17.16 23.48
N VAL A 298 -6.06 -16.30 22.54
CA VAL A 298 -5.56 -16.77 21.24
C VAL A 298 -4.18 -17.40 21.33
N ILE A 299 -3.32 -16.99 22.27
CA ILE A 299 -2.04 -17.66 22.52
C ILE A 299 -2.28 -19.07 23.06
N ASP A 300 -3.19 -19.23 24.01
CA ASP A 300 -3.48 -20.54 24.62
C ASP A 300 -4.13 -21.49 23.59
N ALA A 301 -4.99 -20.97 22.71
CA ALA A 301 -5.71 -21.74 21.69
C ALA A 301 -4.93 -22.02 20.39
N PHE A 302 -3.77 -21.39 20.19
CA PHE A 302 -2.90 -21.60 19.03
C PHE A 302 -1.96 -22.80 19.25
#